data_AF-A0AAV9RSB6-F1
#
_entry.id   AF-A0AAV9RSB6-F1
#
_cell.length_a   1.000
_cell.length_b   1.000
_cell.length_c   1.000
_cell.angle_alpha   90.00
_cell.angle_beta   90.00
_cell.angle_gamma   90.00
#
_symmetry.space_group_name_H-M   'P 1'
#
loop_
_entity.id
_entity.type
_entity.pdbx_description
1 polymer ?
#
loop_
_entity_poly.entity_id
_entity_poly.type
_entity_poly.pdbx_seq_one_letter_code
_entity_poly.pdbx_strand_id
1 'polypeptide(L)'
;MMKYMGDYPSKRTRSVNELTDQIFEGALKAEPLKDEIYCQIIKQLTDNHVKYSEEKGWELLWLCTGLFPPSNVLLPHIQRFLQSKKHHPLSGDCMQRLHKALR
;
A
#
# COMPACT_ATOMS: atom_id res chain seq x y z
N MET A 1 -9.25 1.77 -2.22
CA MET A 1 -8.00 2.50 -2.54
C MET A 1 -8.26 3.91 -3.05
N MET A 2 -8.80 4.10 -4.25
CA MET A 2 -8.97 5.44 -4.87
C MET A 2 -9.75 6.45 -4.00
N LYS A 3 -10.79 6.02 -3.27
CA LYS A 3 -11.50 6.90 -2.31
C LYS A 3 -10.63 7.37 -1.15
N TYR A 4 -9.69 6.55 -0.68
CA TYR A 4 -8.76 6.90 0.38
C TYR A 4 -7.72 7.90 -0.12
N MET A 5 -7.27 7.74 -1.36
CA MET A 5 -6.28 8.63 -2.01
C MET A 5 -6.88 9.94 -2.53
N GLY A 6 -8.20 10.12 -2.43
CA GLY A 6 -8.91 11.29 -2.95
C GLY A 6 -9.14 11.27 -4.46
N ASP A 7 -8.75 10.20 -5.16
CA ASP A 7 -8.88 10.06 -6.62
C ASP A 7 -10.32 9.75 -7.07
N TYR A 8 -11.22 9.41 -6.13
CA TYR A 8 -12.61 9.10 -6.44
C TYR A 8 -13.57 9.84 -5.51
N PRO A 9 -14.57 10.56 -6.07
CA PRO A 9 -15.53 11.30 -5.26
C PRO A 9 -16.35 10.36 -4.37
N SER A 10 -16.35 10.63 -3.07
CA SER A 10 -17.18 9.90 -2.11
C SER A 10 -18.43 10.69 -1.77
N LYS A 11 -19.61 10.18 -2.17
CA LYS A 11 -20.91 10.80 -1.85
C LYS A 11 -21.27 10.76 -0.35
N ARG A 12 -20.58 9.91 0.43
CA ARG A 12 -20.74 9.79 1.88
C ARG A 12 -19.40 10.05 2.54
N THR A 13 -19.39 10.84 3.60
CA THR A 13 -18.25 10.93 4.51
C THR A 13 -18.08 9.58 5.18
N ARG A 14 -17.07 8.83 4.75
CA ARG A 14 -16.65 7.59 5.40
C ARG A 14 -15.46 7.90 6.29
N SER A 15 -15.37 7.23 7.43
CA SER A 15 -14.17 7.36 8.25
C SER A 15 -12.96 6.75 7.53
N VAL A 16 -11.77 7.24 7.86
CA VAL A 16 -10.51 6.72 7.31
C VAL A 16 -10.38 5.22 7.61
N ASN A 17 -10.80 4.79 8.80
CA ASN A 17 -10.75 3.40 9.24
C ASN A 17 -11.68 2.49 8.41
N GLU A 18 -12.91 2.95 8.12
CA GLU A 18 -13.83 2.19 7.26
C GLU A 18 -13.27 1.96 5.85
N LEU A 19 -12.48 2.91 5.35
CA LEU A 19 -11.83 2.78 4.04
C LEU A 19 -10.65 1.81 4.10
N THR A 20 -9.84 1.83 5.17
CA THR A 20 -8.75 0.86 5.33
C THR A 20 -9.28 -0.55 5.55
N ASP A 21 -10.35 -0.71 6.32
CA ASP A 21 -11.00 -2.02 6.52
C ASP A 21 -11.46 -2.61 5.19
N GLN A 22 -12.14 -1.82 4.36
CA GLN A 22 -12.56 -2.25 3.03
C GLN A 22 -11.40 -2.59 2.08
N ILE A 23 -10.21 -2.02 2.30
CA ILE A 23 -9.03 -2.31 1.48
C ILE A 23 -8.37 -3.61 1.94
N PHE A 24 -8.19 -3.81 3.25
CA PHE A 24 -7.35 -4.89 3.77
C PHE A 24 -8.11 -6.12 4.26
N GLU A 25 -9.39 -6.01 4.62
CA GLU A 25 -10.16 -7.12 5.20
C GLU A 25 -10.17 -8.37 4.30
N GLY A 26 -10.29 -8.19 2.99
CA GLY A 26 -10.23 -9.30 2.03
C GLY A 26 -8.86 -9.99 2.02
N ALA A 27 -7.78 -9.21 1.97
CA ALA A 27 -6.41 -9.72 1.95
C ALA A 27 -6.00 -10.42 3.26
N LEU A 28 -6.58 -10.01 4.40
CA LEU A 28 -6.38 -10.69 5.68
C LEU A 28 -7.05 -12.08 5.73
N LYS A 29 -8.03 -12.34 4.88
CA LYS A 29 -8.78 -13.62 4.83
C LYS A 29 -8.33 -14.55 3.72
N ALA A 30 -7.68 -14.03 2.66
CA ALA A 30 -7.28 -14.81 1.50
C ALA A 30 -5.90 -14.40 0.97
N GLU A 31 -4.94 -15.34 1.04
CA GLU A 31 -3.55 -15.15 0.57
C GLU A 31 -3.45 -14.55 -0.86
N PRO A 32 -4.22 -14.99 -1.86
CA PRO A 32 -4.10 -14.44 -3.22
C PRO A 32 -4.40 -12.94 -3.32
N LEU A 33 -5.19 -12.39 -2.38
CA LEU A 33 -5.53 -10.98 -2.37
C LEU A 33 -4.42 -10.10 -1.79
N LYS A 34 -3.44 -10.66 -1.07
CA LYS A 34 -2.32 -9.87 -0.53
C LYS A 34 -1.48 -9.25 -1.64
N ASP A 35 -1.09 -10.06 -2.62
CA ASP A 35 -0.34 -9.59 -3.79
C ASP A 35 -1.14 -8.58 -4.61
N GLU A 36 -2.45 -8.80 -4.75
CA GLU A 36 -3.33 -7.86 -5.44
C GLU A 36 -3.34 -6.48 -4.74
N ILE A 37 -3.39 -6.43 -3.41
CA ILE A 37 -3.32 -5.17 -2.67
C ILE A 37 -1.98 -4.48 -2.90
N TYR A 38 -0.86 -5.20 -2.84
CA TYR A 38 0.45 -4.63 -3.16
C TYR A 38 0.49 -4.07 -4.59
N CYS A 39 0.07 -4.86 -5.58
CA CYS A 39 0.05 -4.45 -6.99
C CYS A 39 -0.81 -3.20 -7.20
N GLN A 40 -1.99 -3.13 -6.59
CA GLN A 40 -2.86 -1.96 -6.69
C GLN A 40 -2.22 -0.71 -6.07
N ILE A 41 -1.60 -0.82 -4.88
CA ILE A 41 -0.93 0.32 -4.23
C ILE A 41 0.24 0.80 -5.10
N ILE A 42 1.11 -0.10 -5.55
CA ILE A 42 2.26 0.23 -6.39
C ILE A 42 1.81 0.86 -7.71
N LYS A 43 0.74 0.36 -8.32
CA LYS A 43 0.14 0.96 -9.51
C LYS A 43 -0.28 2.41 -9.25
N GLN A 44 -0.96 2.69 -8.14
CA GLN A 44 -1.40 4.05 -7.81
C GLN A 44 -0.24 4.99 -7.40
N LEU A 45 0.93 4.46 -7.04
CA LEU A 45 2.15 5.24 -6.77
C LEU A 45 3.06 5.41 -7.99
N THR A 46 2.81 4.67 -9.07
CA THR A 46 3.59 4.75 -10.30
C THR A 46 3.04 5.89 -11.16
N ASP A 47 3.91 6.83 -11.53
CA ASP A 47 3.56 8.01 -12.34
C ASP A 47 2.36 8.82 -11.81
N ASN A 48 2.21 8.88 -10.49
CA ASN A 48 1.19 9.70 -9.84
C ASN A 48 1.72 11.12 -9.62
N HIS A 49 1.14 12.10 -10.33
CA HIS A 49 1.53 13.50 -10.23
C HIS A 49 0.68 14.31 -9.22
N VAL A 50 -0.31 13.68 -8.59
CA VAL A 50 -1.16 14.33 -7.59
C VAL A 50 -0.55 14.12 -6.21
N LYS A 51 0.17 15.12 -5.71
CA LYS A 51 0.91 15.03 -4.44
C LYS A 51 0.08 14.48 -3.28
N TYR A 52 -1.15 14.97 -3.09
CA TYR A 52 -2.03 14.47 -2.04
C TYR A 52 -2.35 12.97 -2.18
N SER A 53 -2.64 12.54 -3.41
CA SER A 53 -2.91 11.13 -3.74
C SER A 53 -1.67 10.27 -3.48
N GLU A 54 -0.50 10.71 -3.95
CA GLU A 54 0.77 10.00 -3.75
C GLU A 54 1.06 9.79 -2.25
N GLU A 55 0.96 10.84 -1.42
CA GLU A 55 1.15 10.75 0.04
C GLU A 55 0.22 9.72 0.68
N LYS A 56 -1.07 9.72 0.28
CA LYS A 56 -2.04 8.71 0.74
C LYS A 56 -1.74 7.31 0.23
N GLY A 57 -1.18 7.16 -0.96
CA GLY A 57 -0.70 5.87 -1.47
C GLY A 57 0.45 5.31 -0.62
N TRP A 58 1.36 6.19 -0.18
CA TRP A 58 2.47 5.81 0.70
C TRP A 58 2.00 5.41 2.10
N GLU A 59 1.01 6.10 2.66
CA GLU A 59 0.34 5.69 3.91
C GLU A 59 -0.25 4.27 3.77
N LEU A 60 -0.90 3.95 2.64
CA LEU A 60 -1.43 2.61 2.38
C LEU A 60 -0.33 1.56 2.25
N LEU A 61 0.80 1.87 1.58
CA LEU A 61 1.93 0.94 1.48
C LEU A 61 2.57 0.66 2.85
N TRP A 62 2.66 1.69 3.68
CA TRP A 62 3.17 1.59 5.05
C TRP A 62 2.27 0.73 5.96
N LEU A 63 0.94 0.89 5.83
CA LEU A 63 -0.02 0.01 6.49
C LEU A 63 0.14 -1.43 5.99
N CYS A 64 0.12 -1.63 4.66
CA CYS A 64 0.21 -2.95 4.03
C CYS A 64 1.45 -3.74 4.49
N THR A 65 2.63 -3.11 4.46
CA THR A 65 3.90 -3.73 4.88
C THR A 65 3.98 -4.10 6.36
N GLY A 66 3.10 -3.57 7.21
CA GLY A 66 2.99 -3.99 8.60
C GLY A 66 1.90 -5.01 8.88
N LEU A 67 1.02 -5.30 7.91
CA LEU A 67 -0.08 -6.26 8.07
C LEU A 67 0.32 -7.66 7.59
N PHE A 68 0.96 -7.75 6.42
CA PHE A 68 1.37 -9.01 5.82
C PHE A 68 2.46 -8.78 4.78
N PRO A 69 3.36 -9.76 4.55
CA PRO A 69 4.30 -9.68 3.44
C PRO A 69 3.61 -10.01 2.10
N PRO A 70 4.18 -9.58 0.95
CA PRO A 70 3.82 -10.10 -0.36
C PRO A 70 4.35 -11.54 -0.52
N SER A 71 3.93 -12.24 -1.57
CA SER A 71 4.49 -13.54 -1.93
C SER A 71 5.98 -13.45 -2.27
N ASN A 72 6.68 -14.60 -2.23
CA ASN A 72 8.08 -14.69 -2.64
C ASN A 72 8.31 -14.28 -4.10
N VAL A 73 7.29 -14.39 -4.95
CA VAL A 73 7.36 -13.97 -6.36
C VAL A 73 7.33 -12.44 -6.45
N LEU A 74 6.43 -11.78 -5.70
CA LEU A 74 6.27 -10.33 -5.76
C LEU A 74 7.29 -9.57 -4.90
N LEU A 75 7.78 -10.18 -3.81
CA LEU A 75 8.74 -9.58 -2.87
C LEU A 75 9.91 -8.83 -3.51
N PRO A 76 10.70 -9.41 -4.44
CA PRO A 76 11.82 -8.70 -5.05
C PRO A 76 11.40 -7.44 -5.82
N HIS A 77 10.19 -7.41 -6.38
CA HIS A 77 9.65 -6.24 -7.08
C HIS A 77 9.29 -5.13 -6.09
N ILE A 78 8.67 -5.46 -4.95
CA ILE A 78 8.34 -4.49 -3.90
C ILE A 78 9.63 -3.90 -3.29
N GLN A 79 10.63 -4.72 -3.02
CA GLN A 79 11.92 -4.25 -2.53
C GLN A 79 12.60 -3.30 -3.53
N ARG A 80 12.58 -3.64 -4.82
CA ARG A 80 13.14 -2.77 -5.87
C ARG A 80 12.39 -1.44 -5.97
N PHE A 81 11.06 -1.47 -5.89
CA PHE A 81 10.25 -0.25 -5.88
C PHE A 81 10.64 0.66 -4.71
N LEU A 82 10.67 0.14 -3.48
CA LEU A 82 11.08 0.89 -2.30
C LEU A 82 12.50 1.45 -2.43
N GLN A 83 13.46 0.67 -2.94
CA GLN A 83 14.82 1.14 -3.18
C GLN A 83 14.88 2.29 -4.20
N SER A 84 14.09 2.21 -5.27
CA SER A 84 14.02 3.27 -6.29
C SER A 84 13.43 4.58 -5.75
N LYS A 85 12.60 4.48 -4.70
CA LYS A 85 11.92 5.59 -4.04
C LYS A 85 12.50 5.90 -2.64
N LYS A 86 13.77 5.54 -2.40
CA LYS A 86 14.46 5.69 -1.09
C LYS A 86 14.43 7.10 -0.48
N HIS A 87 14.21 8.13 -1.30
CA HIS A 87 14.12 9.52 -0.86
C HIS A 87 12.76 9.86 -0.23
N HIS A 88 11.73 9.04 -0.45
CA HIS A 88 10.44 9.21 0.20
C HIS A 88 10.55 8.85 1.70
N PRO A 89 10.04 9.68 2.63
CA PRO A 89 10.23 9.47 4.07
C PRO A 89 9.77 8.10 4.59
N LEU A 90 8.65 7.57 4.06
CA LEU A 90 8.12 6.27 4.48
C LEU A 90 8.84 5.08 3.84
N SER A 91 9.67 5.28 2.82
CA SER A 91 10.26 4.18 2.06
C SER A 91 11.18 3.31 2.91
N GLY A 92 11.99 3.93 3.77
CA GLY A 92 12.88 3.21 4.69
C GLY A 92 12.11 2.36 5.69
N ASP A 93 11.06 2.92 6.30
CA ASP A 93 10.26 2.19 7.29
C ASP A 93 9.41 1.08 6.64
N CYS A 94 8.86 1.30 5.44
CA CYS A 94 8.20 0.24 4.66
C CYS A 94 9.12 -0.96 4.41
N MET A 95 10.40 -0.72 4.08
CA MET A 95 11.38 -1.78 3.90
C MET A 95 11.65 -2.54 5.21
N GLN A 96 11.80 -1.81 6.32
CA GLN A 96 12.01 -2.44 7.64
C GLN A 96 10.81 -3.28 8.09
N ARG A 97 9.59 -2.76 7.90
CA ARG A 97 8.33 -3.46 8.23
C ARG A 97 8.17 -4.72 7.38
N LEU A 98 8.46 -4.62 6.08
CA LEU A 98 8.46 -5.75 5.17
C LEU A 98 9.41 -6.87 5.63
N HIS A 99 10.63 -6.54 6.06
CA HIS A 99 11.56 -7.53 6.60
C HIS A 99 11.11 -8.13 7.93
N LYS A 100 10.40 -7.37 8.77
CA LYS A 100 9.82 -7.88 10.02
C LYS A 100 8.65 -8.84 9.74
N ALA A 101 7.81 -8.53 8.75
CA ALA A 101 6.65 -9.35 8.39
C ALA A 101 7.02 -10.70 7.76
N LEU A 102 8.27 -10.87 7.31
CA LEU A 102 8.83 -12.12 6.78
C LEU A 102 9.46 -13.02 7.86
N ARG A 103 9.58 -12.54 9.11
CA ARG A 103 10.08 -13.31 10.26
C ARG A 103 8.93 -13.97 11.00
#